data_AF-A0A6J4HS85-F1
#
_entry.id   AF-A0A6J4HS85-F1
#
_cell.length_a   1.000
_cell.length_b   1.000
_cell.length_c   1.000
_cell.angle_alpha   90.00
_cell.angle_beta   90.00
_cell.angle_gamma   90.00
#
_symmetry.space_group_name_H-M   'P 1'
#
loop_
_entity.id
_entity.type
_entity.pdbx_description
1 polymer ?
#
loop_
_entity_poly.entity_id
_entity_poly.type
_entity_poly.pdbx_seq_one_letter_code
_entity_poly.pdbx_strand_id
1 'polypeptide(L)'
;MLRRSQGLVSTAERGSTLILMPVAALIFVVLGSLAVDATVLFLAERELAGAAAGAANDAATRAIDIELFYGAGCLQLDEVQAGQVVAASVAAKRLGEAGLELDAPGVVTRGREVSVTLTGRAPHVFSKALPGAPD
;
A
#
# COMPACT_ATOMS: atom_id res chain seq x y z
N MET A 1 14.70 -62.78 30.61
CA MET A 1 13.30 -62.70 30.17
C MET A 1 12.94 -61.24 29.94
N LEU A 2 12.57 -60.91 28.70
CA LEU A 2 12.27 -59.56 28.19
C LEU A 2 10.87 -59.06 28.61
N ARG A 3 10.70 -57.73 28.46
CA ARG A 3 9.45 -56.96 28.22
C ARG A 3 8.53 -56.68 29.41
N ARG A 4 8.49 -55.40 29.82
CA ARG A 4 7.40 -54.45 29.50
C ARG A 4 7.67 -53.09 30.16
N SER A 5 8.33 -52.20 29.43
CA SER A 5 8.40 -50.76 29.73
C SER A 5 7.80 -49.96 28.55
N GLN A 6 6.61 -50.36 28.10
CA GLN A 6 5.84 -49.63 27.09
C GLN A 6 4.43 -49.44 27.65
N GLY A 7 4.11 -48.23 28.10
CA GLY A 7 2.75 -47.93 28.59
C GLY A 7 2.53 -46.49 29.06
N LEU A 8 3.55 -45.80 29.55
CA LEU A 8 3.39 -44.42 30.08
C LEU A 8 3.63 -43.31 29.06
N VAL A 9 4.17 -43.62 27.87
CA VAL A 9 4.49 -42.62 26.83
C VAL A 9 3.26 -42.19 26.02
N SER A 10 2.21 -43.02 25.95
CA SER A 10 1.08 -42.81 25.02
C SER A 10 0.08 -41.73 25.44
N THR A 11 -0.25 -41.60 26.72
CA THR A 11 -1.36 -40.71 27.15
C THR A 11 -0.92 -39.25 27.28
N ALA A 12 0.30 -38.99 27.73
CA ALA A 12 0.88 -37.65 27.78
C ALA A 12 1.13 -37.07 26.38
N GLU A 13 1.65 -37.88 25.44
CA GLU A 13 1.81 -37.50 24.03
C GLU A 13 0.47 -37.25 23.34
N ARG A 14 -0.55 -38.07 23.60
CA ARG A 14 -1.92 -37.85 23.06
C ARG A 14 -2.56 -36.58 23.61
N GLY A 15 -2.41 -36.30 24.91
CA GLY A 15 -2.88 -35.06 25.53
C GLY A 15 -2.17 -33.82 24.97
N SER A 16 -0.85 -33.92 24.77
CA SER A 16 -0.05 -32.87 24.13
C SER A 16 -0.47 -32.64 22.67
N THR A 17 -0.73 -33.71 21.92
CA THR A 17 -1.17 -33.61 20.51
C THR A 17 -2.56 -32.99 20.38
N LEU A 18 -3.48 -33.30 21.31
CA LEU A 18 -4.84 -32.72 21.36
C LEU A 18 -4.84 -31.20 21.63
N ILE A 19 -3.79 -30.66 22.27
CA ILE A 19 -3.66 -29.22 22.52
C ILE A 19 -2.77 -28.55 21.46
N LEU A 20 -1.67 -29.19 21.03
CA LEU A 20 -0.73 -28.58 20.08
C LEU A 20 -1.31 -28.40 18.68
N MET A 21 -2.13 -29.34 18.20
CA MET A 21 -2.70 -29.25 16.85
C MET A 21 -3.62 -28.03 16.69
N PRO A 22 -4.64 -27.80 17.56
CA PRO A 22 -5.47 -26.60 17.45
C PRO A 22 -4.69 -25.31 17.69
N VAL A 23 -3.69 -25.31 18.60
CA VAL A 23 -2.83 -24.14 18.82
C VAL A 23 -2.00 -23.81 17.57
N ALA A 24 -1.38 -24.82 16.95
CA ALA A 24 -0.62 -24.62 15.71
C ALA A 24 -1.53 -24.10 14.58
N ALA A 25 -2.74 -24.66 14.45
CA ALA A 25 -3.72 -24.18 13.48
C ALA A 25 -4.09 -22.70 13.71
N LEU A 26 -4.33 -22.29 14.96
CA LEU A 26 -4.60 -20.89 15.30
C LEU A 26 -3.42 -19.97 14.96
N ILE A 27 -2.19 -20.40 15.22
CA ILE A 27 -0.99 -19.64 14.85
C ILE A 27 -0.93 -19.45 13.32
N PHE A 28 -1.13 -20.51 12.54
CA PHE A 28 -1.14 -20.41 11.08
C PHE A 28 -2.27 -19.51 10.55
N VAL A 29 -3.45 -19.54 11.17
CA VAL A 29 -4.55 -18.65 10.81
C VAL A 29 -4.18 -17.18 11.07
N VAL A 30 -3.58 -16.88 12.22
CA VAL A 30 -3.13 -15.52 12.55
C VAL A 30 -2.03 -15.06 11.60
N LEU A 31 -1.02 -15.89 11.34
CA LEU A 31 0.06 -15.56 10.41
C LEU A 31 -0.46 -15.36 8.98
N GLY A 32 -1.42 -16.19 8.54
CA GLY A 32 -2.08 -16.05 7.24
C GLY A 32 -2.87 -14.75 7.14
N SER A 33 -3.60 -14.37 8.18
CA SER A 33 -4.32 -13.10 8.24
C SER A 33 -3.37 -11.89 8.13
N LEU A 34 -2.24 -11.91 8.86
CA LEU A 34 -1.22 -10.85 8.77
C LEU A 34 -0.61 -10.77 7.37
N ALA A 35 -0.35 -11.91 6.73
CA ALA A 35 0.19 -11.95 5.38
C ALA A 35 -0.79 -11.33 4.36
N VAL A 36 -2.09 -11.59 4.49
CA VAL A 36 -3.11 -10.98 3.63
C VAL A 36 -3.16 -9.47 3.83
N ASP A 37 -3.20 -8.99 5.07
CA ASP A 37 -3.25 -7.55 5.35
C ASP A 37 -1.99 -6.83 4.82
N ALA A 38 -0.80 -7.43 4.96
CA ALA A 38 0.44 -6.88 4.41
C ALA A 38 0.42 -6.81 2.87
N THR A 39 -0.21 -7.80 2.21
CA THR A 39 -0.34 -7.82 0.75
C THR A 39 -1.23 -6.69 0.24
N VAL A 40 -2.33 -6.41 0.94
CA VAL A 40 -3.23 -5.29 0.59
C VAL A 40 -2.53 -3.95 0.74
N LEU A 41 -1.80 -3.74 1.84
CA LEU A 41 -1.04 -2.51 2.06
C LEU A 41 0.04 -2.32 1.00
N PHE A 42 0.78 -3.37 0.67
CA PHE A 42 1.83 -3.31 -0.35
C PHE A 42 1.27 -2.98 -1.74
N LEU A 43 0.11 -3.55 -2.10
CA LEU A 43 -0.53 -3.24 -3.37
C LEU A 43 -0.97 -1.77 -3.43
N ALA A 44 -1.57 -1.26 -2.35
CA ALA A 44 -1.95 0.15 -2.24
C ALA A 44 -0.75 1.10 -2.37
N GLU A 45 0.36 0.81 -1.70
CA GLU A 45 1.60 1.58 -1.84
C GLU A 45 2.11 1.59 -3.28
N ARG A 46 2.11 0.42 -3.94
CA ARG A 46 2.54 0.29 -5.32
C ARG A 46 1.63 1.05 -6.30
N GLU A 47 0.33 1.04 -6.07
CA GLU A 47 -0.63 1.79 -6.87
C GLU A 47 -0.44 3.31 -6.69
N LEU A 48 -0.26 3.78 -5.45
CA LEU A 48 0.08 5.17 -5.14
C LEU A 48 1.37 5.61 -5.82
N ALA A 49 2.44 4.81 -5.71
CA ALA A 49 3.72 5.12 -6.34
C ALA A 49 3.59 5.21 -7.87
N GLY A 50 2.86 4.27 -8.48
CA GLY A 50 2.58 4.30 -9.91
C GLY A 50 1.70 5.48 -10.32
N ALA A 51 0.79 5.94 -9.46
CA ALA A 51 -0.03 7.13 -9.66
C ALA A 51 0.79 8.41 -9.58
N ALA A 52 1.64 8.55 -8.58
CA ALA A 52 2.54 9.69 -8.42
C ALA A 52 3.49 9.80 -9.61
N ALA A 53 4.11 8.68 -10.03
CA ALA A 53 5.01 8.66 -11.18
C ALA A 53 4.28 9.04 -12.48
N GLY A 54 3.06 8.52 -12.71
CA GLY A 54 2.25 8.88 -13.88
C GLY A 54 1.88 10.35 -13.90
N ALA A 55 1.39 10.88 -12.78
CA ALA A 55 1.02 12.29 -12.64
C ALA A 55 2.22 13.22 -12.80
N ALA A 56 3.39 12.86 -12.25
CA ALA A 56 4.63 13.62 -12.43
C ALA A 56 5.06 13.64 -13.90
N ASN A 57 4.96 12.51 -14.61
CA ASN A 57 5.29 12.43 -16.03
C ASN A 57 4.35 13.28 -16.91
N ASP A 58 3.04 13.23 -16.61
CA ASP A 58 2.05 14.05 -17.30
C ASP A 58 2.32 15.55 -17.05
N ALA A 59 2.61 15.93 -15.81
CA ALA A 59 2.94 17.31 -15.45
C ALA A 59 4.24 17.77 -16.14
N ALA A 60 5.29 16.96 -16.13
CA ALA A 60 6.55 17.30 -16.81
C ALA A 60 6.38 17.53 -18.31
N THR A 61 5.39 16.86 -18.93
CA THR A 61 5.11 16.99 -20.36
C THR A 61 4.18 18.16 -20.67
N ARG A 62 3.15 18.36 -19.84
CA ARG A 62 2.04 19.29 -20.15
C ARG A 62 2.14 20.64 -19.46
N ALA A 63 2.92 20.76 -18.39
CA ALA A 63 3.05 21.97 -17.60
C ALA A 63 4.22 22.86 -18.06
N ILE A 64 4.66 22.74 -19.32
CA ILE A 64 5.73 23.58 -19.85
C ILE A 64 5.18 24.98 -20.07
N ASP A 65 5.88 26.00 -19.57
CA ASP A 65 5.59 27.40 -19.88
C ASP A 65 5.95 27.70 -21.33
N ILE A 66 4.93 27.69 -22.19
CA ILE A 66 5.05 27.88 -23.63
C ILE A 66 5.45 29.32 -23.97
N GLU A 67 4.95 30.29 -23.21
CA GLU A 67 5.24 31.71 -23.47
C GLU A 67 6.72 32.01 -23.20
N LEU A 68 7.23 31.51 -22.07
CA LEU A 68 8.64 31.64 -21.73
C LEU A 68 9.55 30.85 -22.69
N PHE A 69 9.09 29.68 -23.13
CA PHE A 69 9.83 28.84 -24.08
C PHE A 69 10.00 29.52 -25.45
N TYR A 70 8.92 30.04 -26.05
CA TYR A 70 9.00 30.69 -27.37
C TYR A 70 9.47 32.14 -27.30
N GLY A 71 9.21 32.85 -26.21
CA GLY A 71 9.60 34.26 -26.04
C GLY A 71 11.06 34.46 -25.63
N ALA A 72 11.56 33.60 -24.74
CA ALA A 72 12.89 33.74 -24.13
C ALA A 72 13.83 32.54 -24.38
N GLY A 73 13.34 31.44 -24.98
CA GLY A 73 14.11 30.21 -25.13
C GLY A 73 14.35 29.48 -23.80
N CYS A 74 13.65 29.85 -22.72
CA CYS A 74 13.82 29.28 -21.40
C CYS A 74 12.78 28.18 -21.17
N LEU A 75 13.24 26.97 -20.85
CA LEU A 75 12.37 25.87 -20.48
C LEU A 75 12.13 25.89 -18.95
N GLN A 76 10.91 26.23 -18.56
CA GLN A 76 10.45 26.21 -17.17
C GLN A 76 9.06 25.57 -17.10
N LEU A 77 8.73 25.01 -15.94
CA LEU A 77 7.39 24.50 -15.67
C LEU A 77 6.52 25.60 -15.04
N ASP A 78 5.29 25.72 -15.51
CA ASP A 78 4.23 26.50 -14.87
C ASP A 78 3.68 25.73 -13.67
N GLU A 79 3.83 26.30 -12.47
CA GLU A 79 3.45 25.66 -11.21
C GLU A 79 1.93 25.45 -11.10
N VAL A 80 1.15 26.40 -11.61
CA VAL A 80 -0.32 26.36 -11.57
C VAL A 80 -0.81 25.29 -12.53
N GLN A 81 -0.25 25.26 -13.74
CA GLN A 81 -0.58 24.24 -14.74
C GLN A 81 -0.15 22.85 -14.26
N ALA A 82 1.02 22.72 -13.63
CA ALA A 82 1.49 21.46 -13.05
C ALA A 82 0.50 20.92 -12.00
N GLY A 83 0.03 21.79 -11.09
CA GLY A 83 -0.98 21.42 -10.09
C GLY A 83 -2.28 20.91 -10.72
N GLN A 84 -2.76 21.59 -11.77
CA GLN A 84 -3.99 21.18 -12.47
C GLN A 84 -3.83 19.84 -13.20
N VAL A 85 -2.69 19.63 -13.87
CA VAL A 85 -2.41 18.38 -14.58
C VAL A 85 -2.30 17.22 -13.59
N VAL A 86 -1.60 17.40 -12.48
CA VAL A 86 -1.50 16.36 -11.43
C VAL A 86 -2.89 16.01 -10.89
N ALA A 87 -3.72 17.00 -10.54
CA ALA A 87 -5.06 16.75 -10.05
C ALA A 87 -5.92 15.97 -11.06
N ALA A 88 -5.84 16.34 -12.34
CA ALA A 88 -6.55 15.64 -13.42
C ALA A 88 -6.05 14.20 -13.62
N SER A 89 -4.73 13.98 -13.62
CA SER A 89 -4.14 12.65 -13.78
C SER A 89 -4.46 11.72 -12.61
N VAL A 90 -4.43 12.24 -11.36
CA VAL A 90 -4.82 11.48 -10.17
C VAL A 90 -6.31 11.11 -10.22
N ALA A 91 -7.18 12.06 -10.57
CA ALA A 91 -8.62 11.81 -10.71
C ALA A 91 -8.92 10.75 -11.80
N ALA A 92 -8.17 10.75 -12.91
CA ALA A 92 -8.35 9.80 -14.00
C ALA A 92 -8.02 8.35 -13.62
N LYS A 93 -7.14 8.13 -12.64
CA LYS A 93 -6.78 6.78 -12.17
C LYS A 93 -7.86 6.09 -11.34
N ARG A 94 -8.88 6.83 -10.87
CA ARG A 94 -10.01 6.30 -10.08
C ARG A 94 -9.61 5.40 -8.91
N LEU A 95 -8.54 5.76 -8.20
CA LEU A 95 -8.02 4.99 -7.06
C LEU A 95 -9.06 4.78 -5.93
N GLY A 96 -10.06 5.67 -5.82
CA GLY A 96 -11.17 5.50 -4.89
C GLY A 96 -12.06 4.28 -5.18
N GLU A 97 -12.12 3.78 -6.42
CA GLU A 97 -12.84 2.54 -6.75
C GLU A 97 -12.14 1.30 -6.19
N ALA A 98 -10.84 1.39 -5.89
CA ALA A 98 -10.07 0.37 -5.18
C ALA A 98 -10.19 0.47 -3.65
N GLY A 99 -11.03 1.38 -3.14
CA GLY A 99 -11.23 1.61 -1.71
C GLY A 99 -10.13 2.43 -1.05
N LEU A 100 -9.24 3.06 -1.83
CA LEU A 100 -8.17 3.91 -1.33
C LEU A 100 -8.69 5.33 -1.09
N GLU A 101 -8.62 5.80 0.15
CA GLU A 101 -8.89 7.21 0.47
C GLU A 101 -7.64 8.04 0.22
N LEU A 102 -7.72 9.08 -0.60
CA LEU A 102 -6.60 9.94 -0.93
C LEU A 102 -6.71 11.29 -0.24
N ASP A 103 -5.58 11.79 0.27
CA ASP A 103 -5.45 13.19 0.65
C ASP A 103 -5.16 14.05 -0.61
N ALA A 104 -5.19 15.36 -0.45
CA ALA A 104 -4.88 16.27 -1.55
C ALA A 104 -3.42 16.05 -2.03
N PRO A 105 -3.17 15.98 -3.35
CA PRO A 105 -1.84 15.75 -3.90
C PRO A 105 -0.91 16.93 -3.62
N GLY A 106 0.30 16.64 -3.14
CA GLY A 106 1.37 17.62 -3.01
C GLY A 106 2.13 17.76 -4.33
N VAL A 107 2.31 19.00 -4.81
CA VAL A 107 3.05 19.28 -6.05
C VAL A 107 4.10 20.34 -5.77
N VAL A 108 5.33 20.06 -6.17
CA VAL A 108 6.45 21.00 -6.04
C VAL A 108 7.19 21.05 -7.38
N THR A 109 7.30 22.24 -7.95
CA THR A 109 8.06 22.52 -9.17
C THR A 109 9.38 23.20 -8.83
N ARG A 110 10.46 22.77 -9.48
CA ARG A 110 11.80 23.35 -9.32
C ARG A 110 12.46 23.50 -10.69
N GLY A 111 12.22 24.64 -11.33
CA GLY A 111 12.71 24.92 -12.68
C GLY A 111 12.14 23.94 -13.71
N ARG A 112 12.87 22.85 -13.96
CA ARG A 112 12.53 21.79 -14.93
C ARG A 112 12.11 20.47 -14.28
N GLU A 113 12.09 20.44 -12.96
CA GLU A 113 11.71 19.25 -12.19
C GLU A 113 10.32 19.44 -11.59
N VAL A 114 9.52 18.38 -11.58
CA VAL A 114 8.25 18.30 -10.86
C VAL A 114 8.29 17.11 -9.92
N SER A 115 8.05 17.36 -8.65
CA SER A 115 7.89 16.34 -7.61
C SER A 115 6.42 16.24 -7.24
N VAL A 116 5.88 15.03 -7.25
CA VAL A 116 4.50 14.74 -6.86
C VAL A 116 4.50 13.81 -5.66
N THR A 117 3.77 14.19 -4.62
CA THR A 117 3.55 13.39 -3.42
C THR A 117 2.08 13.05 -3.32
N LEU A 118 1.79 11.75 -3.23
CA LEU A 118 0.45 11.24 -2.97
C LEU A 118 0.44 10.55 -1.62
N THR A 119 -0.57 10.85 -0.81
CA THR A 119 -0.82 10.21 0.47
C THR A 119 -2.20 9.58 0.43
N GLY A 120 -2.33 8.37 0.97
CA GLY A 120 -3.62 7.71 1.05
C GLY A 120 -3.69 6.66 2.15
N ARG A 121 -4.92 6.25 2.46
CA ARG A 121 -5.26 5.24 3.47
C ARG A 121 -5.87 4.02 2.79
N ALA A 122 -5.26 2.86 3.02
CA ALA A 122 -5.72 1.58 2.51
C ALA A 122 -6.66 0.90 3.52
N PRO A 123 -7.75 0.26 3.06
CA PRO A 123 -8.66 -0.45 3.95
C PRO A 123 -7.99 -1.72 4.48
N HIS A 124 -8.08 -1.94 5.79
CA HIS A 124 -7.66 -3.20 6.38
C HIS A 124 -8.73 -4.28 6.20
N VAL A 125 -8.30 -5.51 5.91
CA VAL A 125 -9.23 -6.63 5.65
C VAL A 125 -9.51 -7.40 6.93
N PHE A 126 -8.48 -7.78 7.70
CA PHE A 126 -8.66 -8.61 8.89
C PHE A 126 -8.38 -7.89 10.21
N SER A 127 -7.57 -6.83 10.23
CA SER A 127 -7.33 -6.09 11.47
C SER A 127 -8.60 -5.45 12.06
N LYS A 128 -9.65 -5.20 11.27
CA LYS A 128 -10.98 -4.78 11.76
C LYS A 128 -11.65 -5.80 12.68
N ALA A 129 -11.26 -7.08 12.60
CA ALA A 129 -11.77 -8.13 13.47
C ALA A 129 -11.05 -8.20 14.83
N LEU A 130 -9.98 -7.42 15.02
CA LEU A 130 -9.27 -7.33 16.29
C LEU A 130 -9.87 -6.21 17.15
N PRO A 131 -10.32 -6.50 18.38
CA PRO A 131 -10.80 -5.45 19.28
C PRO A 131 -9.69 -4.41 19.55
N GLY A 132 -9.97 -3.14 19.23
CA GLY A 132 -9.05 -2.02 19.43
C GLY A 132 -8.31 -1.52 18.18
N ALA A 133 -8.57 -2.06 16.99
CA ALA A 133 -8.01 -1.53 15.75
C ALA A 133 -8.63 -0.16 15.36
N PRO A 134 -7.85 0.79 14.81
CA PRO A 134 -8.39 2.03 14.25
C PRO A 134 -9.22 1.75 12.97
N ASP A 135 -10.24 2.59 12.73
CA ASP A 135 -11.25 2.45 11.67
C ASP A 135 -10.68 2.47 10.23
#